data_AF-A0A221JZX0-F1
#
_entry.id   AF-A0A221JZX0-F1
#
_cell.length_a   1.000
_cell.length_b   1.000
_cell.length_c   1.000
_cell.angle_alpha   90.00
_cell.angle_beta   90.00
_cell.angle_gamma   90.00
#
_symmetry.space_group_name_H-M   'P 1'
#
loop_
_entity.id
_entity.type
_entity.pdbx_description
1 polymer ?
#
loop_
_entity_poly.entity_id
_entity_poly.type
_entity_poly.pdbx_seq_one_letter_code
_entity_poly.pdbx_strand_id
1 'polypeptide(L)'
;MAEPIILPPRLDLSSVPAVLANLKSRPDGDTLVLDAAHVGHFGALGLQMVLAAAKTAGNRLQMVNVSDKALAQLHCMGMTPEKICEVAR
;
A
#
# COMPACT_ATOMS: atom_id res chain seq x y z
N MET A 1 8.55 -3.63 16.37
CA MET A 1 7.58 -3.98 15.31
C MET A 1 6.88 -2.69 14.93
N ALA A 2 6.88 -2.31 13.66
CA ALA A 2 6.17 -1.10 13.22
C ALA A 2 4.66 -1.36 13.22
N GLU A 3 3.89 -0.37 13.63
CA GLU A 3 2.43 -0.48 13.69
C GLU A 3 1.84 -0.42 12.28
N PRO A 4 1.01 -1.41 11.88
CA PRO A 4 0.51 -1.51 10.53
C PRO A 4 -0.52 -0.43 10.20
N ILE A 5 -0.42 0.12 9.01
CA ILE A 5 -1.43 0.97 8.40
C ILE A 5 -2.45 0.06 7.74
N ILE A 6 -3.65 -0.03 8.33
CA ILE A 6 -4.75 -0.84 7.80
C ILE A 6 -5.29 -0.17 6.55
N LEU A 7 -5.15 -0.83 5.40
CA LEU A 7 -5.71 -0.35 4.16
C LEU A 7 -7.23 -0.59 4.12
N PRO A 8 -8.01 0.41 3.67
CA PRO A 8 -9.45 0.30 3.59
C PRO A 8 -9.89 -0.75 2.54
N PRO A 9 -11.12 -1.28 2.63
CA PRO A 9 -11.61 -2.27 1.68
C PRO A 9 -11.61 -1.82 0.22
N ARG A 10 -11.72 -0.51 0.01
CA ARG A 10 -11.65 0.13 -1.29
C ARG A 10 -10.56 1.21 -1.22
N LEU A 11 -9.55 1.08 -2.08
CA LEU A 11 -8.45 2.03 -2.18
C LEU A 11 -8.59 2.87 -3.46
N ASP A 12 -9.44 3.90 -3.39
CA ASP A 12 -9.78 4.82 -4.47
C ASP A 12 -9.71 6.30 -4.03
N LEU A 13 -10.10 7.22 -4.91
CA LEU A 13 -10.15 8.68 -4.70
C LEU A 13 -10.73 9.10 -3.34
N SER A 14 -11.82 8.46 -2.88
CA SER A 14 -12.47 8.81 -1.62
C SER A 14 -11.68 8.38 -0.38
N SER A 15 -10.90 7.30 -0.50
CA SER A 15 -10.17 6.68 0.63
C SER A 15 -8.72 7.13 0.74
N VAL A 16 -8.11 7.48 -0.39
CA VAL A 16 -6.69 7.84 -0.51
C VAL A 16 -6.28 9.01 0.41
N PRO A 17 -7.06 10.10 0.57
CA PRO A 17 -6.67 11.21 1.45
C PRO A 17 -6.44 10.78 2.90
N ALA A 18 -7.29 9.89 3.44
CA ALA A 18 -7.16 9.40 4.81
C ALA A 18 -5.92 8.52 4.99
N VAL A 19 -5.64 7.64 4.02
CA VAL A 19 -4.45 6.76 4.04
C VAL A 19 -3.17 7.58 3.90
N LEU A 20 -3.17 8.58 3.01
CA LEU A 20 -2.04 9.51 2.84
C LEU A 20 -1.76 10.31 4.12
N ALA A 21 -2.79 10.77 4.82
CA ALA A 21 -2.61 11.45 6.10
C ALA A 21 -1.92 10.54 7.12
N ASN A 22 -2.36 9.29 7.23
CA ASN A 22 -1.72 8.30 8.12
C ASN A 22 -0.26 8.04 7.74
N LEU A 23 0.03 7.86 6.45
CA LEU A 23 1.40 7.70 5.94
C LEU A 23 2.30 8.90 6.29
N LYS A 24 1.79 10.12 6.13
CA LYS A 24 2.53 11.36 6.44
C LYS A 24 2.72 11.60 7.93
N SER A 25 1.87 11.01 8.77
CA SER A 25 2.04 11.08 10.23
C SER A 25 3.09 10.09 10.75
N ARG A 26 3.60 9.18 9.92
CA ARG A 26 4.68 8.27 10.31
C ARG A 26 6.03 9.02 10.32
N PRO A 27 6.89 8.76 11.31
CA PRO A 27 8.24 9.34 11.33
C PRO A 27 9.05 8.94 10.11
N ASP A 28 9.83 9.88 9.57
CA ASP A 28 10.85 9.57 8.58
C ASP A 28 11.83 8.52 9.12
N GLY A 29 12.23 7.58 8.26
CA GLY A 29 13.13 6.48 8.64
C GLY A 29 12.44 5.24 9.22
N ASP A 30 11.15 5.28 9.58
CA ASP A 30 10.45 4.12 10.14
C ASP A 30 10.08 3.05 9.09
N THR A 31 9.82 1.82 9.52
CA THR A 31 9.32 0.76 8.64
C THR A 31 7.83 0.97 8.37
N LEU A 32 7.43 1.07 7.11
CA LEU A 32 6.03 1.19 6.71
C LEU A 32 5.44 -0.19 6.47
N VAL A 33 4.55 -0.64 7.35
CA VAL A 33 3.80 -1.89 7.18
C VAL A 33 2.41 -1.54 6.68
N LEU A 34 2.06 -1.96 5.46
CA LEU A 34 0.74 -1.82 4.87
C LEU A 34 -0.03 -3.13 5.01
N ASP A 35 -1.11 -3.12 5.77
CA ASP A 35 -1.99 -4.29 5.91
C ASP A 35 -3.11 -4.26 4.86
N ALA A 36 -3.11 -5.24 3.97
CA ALA A 36 -4.05 -5.35 2.87
C ALA A 36 -5.14 -6.42 3.09
N ALA A 37 -5.39 -6.84 4.35
CA ALA A 37 -6.32 -7.93 4.68
C ALA A 37 -7.74 -7.67 4.17
N HIS A 38 -8.18 -6.41 4.25
CA HIS A 38 -9.54 -6.03 3.90
C HIS A 38 -9.69 -5.52 2.47
N VAL A 39 -8.58 -5.28 1.76
CA VAL A 39 -8.62 -4.66 0.43
C VAL A 39 -9.27 -5.62 -0.57
N GLY A 40 -10.41 -5.21 -1.10
CA GLY A 40 -11.13 -5.91 -2.16
C GLY A 40 -11.09 -5.16 -3.50
N HIS A 41 -10.66 -3.91 -3.51
CA HIS A 41 -10.59 -3.08 -4.72
C HIS A 41 -9.42 -2.10 -4.66
N PHE A 42 -8.57 -2.14 -5.68
CA PHE A 42 -7.55 -1.13 -5.96
C PHE A 42 -8.00 -0.26 -7.13
N GLY A 43 -8.21 1.03 -6.86
CA GLY A 43 -8.27 2.03 -7.92
C GLY A 43 -6.86 2.44 -8.37
N ALA A 44 -6.76 3.02 -9.56
CA ALA A 44 -5.49 3.52 -10.11
C ALA A 44 -4.79 4.50 -9.16
N LEU A 45 -5.53 5.43 -8.56
CA LEU A 45 -4.98 6.40 -7.60
C LEU A 45 -4.48 5.72 -6.31
N GLY A 46 -5.20 4.72 -5.82
CA GLY A 46 -4.79 3.94 -4.64
C GLY A 46 -3.47 3.23 -4.89
N LEU A 47 -3.33 2.59 -6.05
CA LEU A 47 -2.08 1.96 -6.46
C LEU A 47 -0.94 2.98 -6.60
N GLN A 48 -1.17 4.12 -7.25
CA GLN A 48 -0.16 5.18 -7.39
C GLN A 48 0.32 5.69 -6.02
N MET A 49 -0.58 5.84 -5.06
CA MET A 49 -0.24 6.23 -3.69
C MET A 49 0.66 5.18 -3.03
N VAL A 50 0.33 3.89 -3.14
CA VAL A 50 1.15 2.81 -2.58
C VAL A 50 2.54 2.77 -3.23
N LEU A 51 2.62 2.94 -4.56
CA LEU A 51 3.89 3.00 -5.29
C LEU A 51 4.73 4.22 -4.87
N ALA A 52 4.11 5.37 -4.66
CA ALA A 52 4.79 6.56 -4.15
C ALA A 52 5.32 6.34 -2.73
N ALA A 53 4.52 5.73 -1.85
CA ALA A 53 4.94 5.37 -0.50
C ALA A 53 6.12 4.37 -0.53
N ALA A 54 6.08 3.38 -1.44
CA ALA A 54 7.17 2.44 -1.64
C ALA A 54 8.46 3.16 -2.05
N LYS A 55 8.41 4.07 -3.05
CA LYS A 55 9.56 4.88 -3.45
C LYS A 55 10.16 5.72 -2.32
N THR A 56 9.31 6.32 -1.47
CA THR A 56 9.77 7.14 -0.35
C THR A 56 10.38 6.30 0.78
N ALA A 57 9.78 5.15 1.10
CA ALA A 57 10.26 4.29 2.17
C ALA A 57 11.48 3.45 1.77
N GLY A 58 11.61 3.12 0.49
CA GLY A 58 12.60 2.17 0.01
C GLY A 58 12.35 0.76 0.53
N ASN A 59 13.43 0.04 0.86
CA ASN A 59 13.38 -1.32 1.44
C ASN A 59 12.67 -1.40 2.82
N ARG A 60 12.18 -0.27 3.35
CA ARG A 60 11.44 -0.19 4.61
C ARG A 60 9.93 -0.33 4.43
N LEU A 61 9.43 -0.50 3.20
CA LEU A 61 8.02 -0.82 2.97
C LEU A 61 7.80 -2.34 2.98
N GLN A 62 6.80 -2.78 3.74
CA GLN A 62 6.32 -4.14 3.76
C GLN A 62 4.82 -4.14 3.51
N MET A 63 4.36 -5.03 2.63
CA MET A 63 2.93 -5.28 2.45
C MET A 63 2.60 -6.63 3.08
N VAL A 64 1.64 -6.65 4.00
CA VAL A 64 1.25 -7.84 4.77
C VAL A 64 -0.22 -8.15 4.59
N ASN A 65 -0.58 -9.41 4.87
CA ASN A 65 -1.95 -9.89 4.83
C ASN A 65 -2.68 -9.59 3.50
N VAL A 66 -1.98 -9.67 2.37
CA VAL A 66 -2.59 -9.37 1.07
C VAL A 66 -3.65 -10.42 0.74
N SER A 67 -4.93 -10.02 0.72
CA SER A 67 -6.03 -10.92 0.41
C SER A 67 -5.98 -11.40 -1.06
N ASP A 68 -6.60 -12.55 -1.36
CA ASP A 68 -6.73 -13.03 -2.74
C ASP A 68 -7.41 -12.02 -3.68
N LYS A 69 -8.37 -11.25 -3.14
CA LYS A 69 -9.04 -10.19 -3.90
C LYS A 69 -8.08 -9.04 -4.21
N ALA A 70 -7.28 -8.62 -3.23
CA ALA A 70 -6.24 -7.63 -3.43
C ALA A 70 -5.21 -8.10 -4.46
N LEU A 71 -4.75 -9.35 -4.37
CA LEU A 71 -3.83 -9.96 -5.33
C LEU A 71 -4.43 -9.97 -6.75
N ALA A 72 -5.66 -10.45 -6.91
CA ALA A 72 -6.33 -10.48 -8.20
C ALA A 72 -6.46 -9.07 -8.82
N GLN A 73 -6.81 -8.06 -8.02
CA GLN A 73 -6.89 -6.68 -8.49
C GLN A 73 -5.52 -6.14 -8.91
N LEU A 74 -4.47 -6.37 -8.13
CA LEU A 74 -3.10 -5.99 -8.51
C LEU A 74 -2.69 -6.65 -9.83
N HIS A 75 -2.99 -7.94 -10.02
CA HIS A 75 -2.74 -8.66 -11.26
C HIS A 75 -3.47 -8.06 -12.46
N CYS A 76 -4.74 -7.68 -12.31
CA CYS A 76 -5.48 -6.97 -13.36
C CYS A 76 -4.81 -5.63 -13.75
N MET A 77 -4.08 -5.01 -12.83
CA MET A 77 -3.33 -3.77 -13.05
C MET A 77 -1.86 -4.01 -13.48
N GLY A 78 -1.47 -5.26 -13.76
CA GLY A 78 -0.10 -5.62 -14.17
C GLY A 78 0.93 -5.63 -13.03
N MET A 79 0.46 -5.57 -11.77
CA MET A 79 1.28 -5.47 -10.57
C MET A 79 1.19 -6.73 -9.71
N THR A 80 2.17 -6.88 -8.83
CA THR A 80 2.17 -7.86 -7.72
C THR A 80 2.71 -7.14 -6.47
N PRO A 81 2.47 -7.67 -5.25
CA PRO A 81 3.07 -7.11 -4.05
C PRO A 81 4.59 -7.03 -4.13
N GLU A 82 5.21 -8.05 -4.74
CA GLU A 82 6.66 -8.10 -4.98
C GLU A 82 7.12 -6.94 -5.88
N LYS A 83 6.46 -6.72 -7.02
CA LYS A 83 6.76 -5.60 -7.93
C LYS A 83 6.60 -4.25 -7.24
N ILE A 84 5.62 -4.09 -6.34
CA ILE A 84 5.44 -2.86 -5.57
C ILE A 84 6.64 -2.62 -4.65
N CYS A 85 7.11 -3.65 -3.96
CA CYS A 85 8.30 -3.58 -3.12
C CYS A 85 9.59 -3.40 -3.94
N GLU A 86 9.66 -3.92 -5.17
CA GLU A 86 10.79 -3.68 -6.08
C GLU A 86 10.87 -2.23 -6.56
N VAL A 87 9.74 -1.57 -6.81
CA VAL A 87 9.68 -0.14 -7.15
C VAL A 87 10.23 0.76 -6.04
N ALA A 88 10.36 0.23 -4.82
CA ALA A 88 11.00 0.91 -3.71
C ALA A 88 12.53 1.00 -3.84
N ARG A 89 13.16 0.16 -4.68
CA ARG A 89 14.60 0.17 -4.93
C ARG A 89 14.99 1.17 -6.01
#